data_AF-A0A7V8ZTS1-F1
#
_entry.id   AF-A0A7V8ZTS1-F1
#
_cell.length_a   1.000
_cell.length_b   1.000
_cell.length_c   1.000
_cell.angle_alpha   90.00
_cell.angle_beta   90.00
_cell.angle_gamma   90.00
#
_symmetry.space_group_name_H-M   'P 1'
#
loop_
_entity.id
_entity.type
_entity.pdbx_description
1 polymer ?
#
loop_
_entity_poly.entity_id
_entity_poly.type
_entity_poly.pdbx_seq_one_letter_code
_entity_poly.pdbx_strand_id
1 'polypeptide(L)'
;MYRLSTRMSDMGYTTRLAAVALAATLGLATVAHAQPGPSPGGPGGGDGFGGRGGRGGALGGLLALHPDLPLPALNLSDAQREQVRTVMESHRDEGRAIGEKAHAALEALRKATAASPDEGAVAQQSQALGAVIGEAALLRARVRSEIAAILTPEQLAEATTLQSQRKARTQQRREQMQQRRQSRRQ
;
A
#
# COMPACT_ATOMS: atom_id res chain seq x y z
N MET A 1 3.58 29.91 57.93
CA MET A 1 2.57 28.85 58.16
C MET A 1 2.56 27.92 56.95
N TYR A 2 2.79 26.62 57.18
CA TYR A 2 2.37 25.40 56.45
C TYR A 2 2.28 25.40 54.90
N ARG A 3 2.75 24.39 54.13
CA ARG A 3 3.49 23.13 54.34
C ARG A 3 3.85 22.59 52.93
N LEU A 4 4.91 21.78 52.82
CA LEU A 4 5.26 20.94 51.66
C LEU A 4 4.09 20.03 51.22
N SER A 5 4.01 19.67 49.93
CA SER A 5 4.29 18.28 49.48
C SER A 5 3.97 18.06 47.99
N THR A 6 4.96 17.48 47.32
CA THR A 6 4.97 16.68 46.09
C THR A 6 3.64 16.00 45.71
N ARG A 7 3.28 16.03 44.42
CA ARG A 7 2.76 14.85 43.69
C ARG A 7 3.16 14.90 42.21
N MET A 8 4.33 14.32 41.96
CA MET A 8 4.55 13.48 40.79
C MET A 8 3.66 12.24 40.96
N SER A 9 2.72 12.02 40.05
CA SER A 9 1.92 10.79 39.92
C SER A 9 1.24 10.83 38.56
N ASP A 10 1.17 9.80 37.74
CA ASP A 10 1.96 8.60 37.56
C ASP A 10 1.62 8.14 36.14
N MET A 11 2.63 7.63 35.44
CA MET A 11 2.53 7.06 34.10
C MET A 11 1.63 5.82 34.13
N GLY A 12 0.34 6.01 33.85
CA GLY A 12 -0.64 4.92 33.77
C GLY A 12 -0.54 4.15 32.44
N TYR A 13 0.42 3.23 32.34
CA TYR A 13 0.42 2.21 31.29
C TYR A 13 -0.76 1.27 31.52
N THR A 14 -1.87 1.53 30.83
CA THR A 14 -3.05 0.65 30.86
C THR A 14 -2.74 -0.60 30.03
N THR A 15 -2.32 -1.66 30.72
CA THR A 15 -2.14 -3.02 30.19
C THR A 15 -3.51 -3.55 29.75
N ARG A 16 -3.73 -3.62 28.43
CA ARG A 16 -4.86 -4.37 27.86
C ARG A 16 -4.41 -5.81 27.62
N LEU A 17 -4.84 -6.71 28.49
CA LEU A 17 -4.71 -8.16 28.29
C LEU A 17 -5.69 -8.58 27.18
N ALA A 18 -5.17 -8.92 26.01
CA ALA A 18 -5.95 -9.55 24.94
C ALA A 18 -5.93 -11.07 25.15
N ALA A 19 -7.06 -11.62 25.59
CA ALA A 19 -7.28 -13.07 25.61
C ALA A 19 -7.55 -13.55 24.16
N VAL A 20 -6.66 -14.38 23.63
CA VAL A 20 -6.83 -15.01 22.31
C VAL A 20 -7.53 -16.36 22.52
N ALA A 21 -8.79 -16.45 22.08
CA ALA A 21 -9.50 -17.72 21.97
C ALA A 21 -9.24 -18.31 20.57
N LEU A 22 -8.51 -19.43 20.52
CA LEU A 22 -8.30 -20.21 19.30
C LEU A 22 -9.51 -21.12 19.07
N ALA A 23 -10.30 -20.86 18.04
CA ALA A 23 -11.29 -21.79 17.52
C ALA A 23 -10.79 -22.36 16.19
N ALA A 24 -10.37 -23.63 16.21
CA ALA A 24 -9.99 -24.39 15.03
C ALA A 24 -11.23 -25.06 14.43
N THR A 25 -11.57 -24.71 13.19
CA THR A 25 -12.53 -25.48 12.38
C THR A 25 -11.90 -25.81 11.03
N LEU A 26 -11.57 -27.10 10.87
CA LEU A 26 -11.16 -27.72 9.62
C LEU A 26 -12.36 -27.85 8.68
N GLY A 27 -12.25 -27.25 7.49
CA GLY A 27 -13.17 -27.47 6.37
C GLY A 27 -12.38 -27.86 5.13
N LEU A 28 -12.42 -29.15 4.78
CA LEU A 28 -11.86 -29.69 3.54
C LEU A 28 -12.80 -29.36 2.37
N ALA A 29 -12.30 -28.66 1.35
CA ALA A 29 -12.94 -28.56 0.06
C ALA A 29 -11.90 -28.77 -1.05
N THR A 30 -12.02 -29.90 -1.75
CA THR A 30 -11.23 -30.27 -2.92
C THR A 30 -11.75 -29.50 -4.14
N VAL A 31 -10.92 -28.66 -4.76
CA VAL A 31 -11.20 -28.08 -6.08
C VAL A 31 -10.25 -28.71 -7.09
N ALA A 32 -10.82 -29.34 -8.11
CA ALA A 32 -10.11 -29.95 -9.23
C ALA A 32 -9.38 -28.88 -10.05
N HIS A 33 -8.06 -29.03 -10.21
CA HIS A 33 -7.26 -28.20 -11.09
C HIS A 33 -7.28 -28.77 -12.51
N ALA A 34 -7.88 -28.04 -13.46
CA ALA A 34 -7.64 -28.23 -14.89
C ALA A 34 -6.31 -27.55 -15.26
N GLN A 35 -5.40 -28.29 -15.90
CA GLN A 35 -4.12 -27.76 -16.40
C GLN A 35 -4.29 -27.13 -17.79
N PRO A 36 -3.87 -25.87 -18.01
CA PRO A 36 -3.64 -25.35 -19.35
C PRO A 36 -2.27 -25.82 -19.84
N GLY A 37 -2.24 -26.46 -21.02
CA GLY A 37 -1.01 -26.93 -21.66
C GLY A 37 -0.04 -25.81 -22.08
N PRO A 38 1.20 -26.16 -22.44
CA PRO A 38 2.25 -25.20 -22.76
C PRO A 38 2.00 -24.53 -24.13
N SER A 39 1.83 -23.20 -24.14
CA SER A 39 1.79 -22.41 -25.37
C SER A 39 3.20 -22.16 -25.93
N PRO A 40 3.41 -22.23 -27.26
CA PRO A 40 4.71 -22.02 -27.90
C PRO A 40 5.18 -20.56 -27.80
N GLY A 41 6.47 -20.37 -27.52
CA GLY A 41 7.12 -19.06 -27.44
C GLY A 41 7.27 -18.39 -28.81
N GLY A 42 6.86 -17.11 -28.88
CA GLY A 42 7.16 -16.20 -29.98
C GLY A 42 8.33 -15.26 -29.65
N PRO A 43 9.16 -14.86 -30.63
CA PRO A 43 10.36 -14.05 -30.39
C PRO A 43 10.09 -12.53 -30.45
N GLY A 44 10.77 -11.79 -29.57
CA GLY A 44 11.17 -10.39 -29.79
C GLY A 44 10.16 -9.31 -29.43
N GLY A 45 10.48 -8.51 -28.40
CA GLY A 45 9.69 -7.33 -28.02
C GLY A 45 10.39 -6.43 -27.01
N GLY A 46 11.42 -5.72 -27.47
CA GLY A 46 11.90 -4.40 -27.02
C GLY A 46 12.04 -4.09 -25.52
N ASP A 47 13.28 -3.81 -25.12
CA ASP A 47 13.64 -3.08 -23.89
C ASP A 47 13.01 -1.67 -23.87
N GLY A 48 11.74 -1.60 -23.46
CA GLY A 48 11.04 -0.36 -23.17
C GLY A 48 11.19 0.04 -21.71
N PHE A 49 11.53 1.30 -21.46
CA PHE A 49 11.58 2.01 -20.17
C PHE A 49 10.60 1.46 -19.11
N GLY A 50 11.10 0.57 -18.25
CA GLY A 50 10.33 -0.03 -17.17
C GLY A 50 11.26 -0.65 -16.15
N GLY A 51 11.88 0.20 -15.32
CA GLY A 51 12.71 -0.27 -14.21
C GLY A 51 11.95 -1.29 -13.35
N ARG A 52 12.69 -2.27 -12.84
CA ARG A 52 12.28 -3.43 -12.03
C ARG A 52 11.54 -3.00 -10.74
N GLY A 53 10.29 -2.55 -10.90
CA GLY A 53 9.47 -1.92 -9.87
C GLY A 53 8.06 -1.62 -10.37
N GLY A 54 7.35 -2.66 -10.82
CA GLY A 54 5.88 -2.68 -10.86
C GLY A 54 5.23 -2.07 -12.10
N ARG A 55 4.55 -2.92 -12.87
CA ARG A 55 3.54 -2.52 -13.86
C ARG A 55 2.47 -1.66 -13.17
N GLY A 56 2.44 -0.36 -13.45
CA GLY A 56 1.40 0.57 -13.00
C GLY A 56 2.00 1.89 -12.56
N GLY A 57 1.71 2.97 -13.29
CA GLY A 57 2.19 4.33 -12.98
C GLY A 57 1.71 4.86 -11.63
N ALA A 58 1.54 6.18 -11.48
CA ALA A 58 1.11 6.78 -10.20
C ALA A 58 -0.13 6.11 -9.58
N LEU A 59 -1.05 5.61 -10.41
CA LEU A 59 -2.24 4.85 -9.99
C LEU A 59 -1.90 3.47 -9.40
N GLY A 60 -0.89 2.77 -9.93
CA GLY A 60 -0.49 1.45 -9.44
C GLY A 60 0.08 1.49 -8.01
N GLY A 61 0.79 2.57 -7.67
CA GLY A 61 1.26 2.79 -6.30
C GLY A 61 0.13 3.14 -5.32
N LEU A 62 -0.93 3.80 -5.80
CA LEU A 62 -2.08 4.18 -4.98
C LEU A 62 -2.99 3.00 -4.65
N LEU A 63 -3.06 2.02 -5.56
CA LEU A 63 -3.84 0.79 -5.41
C LEU A 63 -3.05 -0.34 -4.75
N ALA A 64 -1.75 -0.15 -4.49
CA ALA A 64 -0.94 -1.14 -3.83
C ALA A 64 -1.30 -1.24 -2.34
N LEU A 65 -1.47 -2.48 -1.86
CA LEU A 65 -1.71 -2.77 -0.44
C LEU A 65 -0.47 -2.50 0.43
N HIS A 66 0.70 -2.30 -0.16
CA HIS A 66 1.93 -2.12 0.60
C HIS A 66 1.87 -0.82 1.43
N PRO A 67 2.05 -0.90 2.76
CA PRO A 67 2.07 0.27 3.62
C PRO A 67 3.25 1.17 3.24
N ASP A 68 3.13 2.48 3.48
CA ASP A 68 4.23 3.45 3.30
C ASP A 68 5.39 3.27 4.30
N LEU A 69 5.45 2.16 5.04
CA LEU A 69 6.47 1.90 6.04
C LEU A 69 7.71 1.25 5.40
N PRO A 70 8.93 1.70 5.75
CA PRO A 70 10.17 1.15 5.21
C PRO A 70 10.56 -0.16 5.93
N LEU A 71 9.63 -1.12 6.06
CA LEU A 71 9.79 -2.34 6.86
C LEU A 71 11.11 -3.11 6.62
N PRO A 72 11.60 -3.27 5.37
CA PRO A 72 12.88 -3.95 5.13
C PRO A 72 14.10 -3.27 5.77
N ALA A 73 13.98 -2.00 6.17
CA ALA A 73 15.05 -1.22 6.77
C ALA A 73 14.93 -1.10 8.30
N LEU A 74 13.90 -1.68 8.94
CA LEU A 74 13.60 -1.48 10.37
C LEU A 74 14.11 -2.59 11.30
N ASN A 75 15.09 -3.40 10.87
CA ASN A 75 15.68 -4.49 11.68
C ASN A 75 14.63 -5.27 12.50
N LEU A 76 13.55 -5.69 11.84
CA LEU A 76 12.45 -6.41 12.52
C LEU A 76 12.96 -7.72 13.14
N SER A 77 12.36 -8.15 14.25
CA SER A 77 12.56 -9.52 14.73
C SER A 77 11.82 -10.54 13.84
N ASP A 78 12.13 -11.83 13.96
CA ASP A 78 11.40 -12.87 13.24
C ASP A 78 9.92 -12.90 13.61
N ALA A 79 9.60 -12.72 14.89
CA ALA A 79 8.22 -12.65 15.37
C ALA A 79 7.48 -11.44 14.76
N GLN A 80 8.13 -10.27 14.67
CA GLN A 80 7.53 -9.09 14.04
C GLN A 80 7.32 -9.31 12.53
N ARG A 81 8.29 -9.93 11.84
CA ARG A 81 8.14 -10.27 10.41
C ARG A 81 6.93 -11.17 10.16
N GLU A 82 6.73 -12.17 11.00
CA GLU A 82 5.60 -13.09 10.86
C GLU A 82 4.28 -12.38 11.12
N GLN A 83 4.18 -11.55 12.17
CA GLN A 83 2.98 -10.76 12.45
C GLN A 83 2.65 -9.79 11.30
N VAL A 84 3.67 -9.13 10.72
CA VAL A 84 3.49 -8.29 9.53
C VAL A 84 2.95 -9.11 8.35
N ARG A 85 3.49 -10.32 8.12
CA ARG A 85 3.00 -11.20 7.06
C ARG A 85 1.54 -11.56 7.28
N THR A 86 1.16 -11.95 8.50
CA THR A 86 -0.22 -12.28 8.86
C THR A 86 -1.17 -11.11 8.57
N VAL A 87 -0.80 -9.87 8.94
CA VAL A 87 -1.61 -8.67 8.62
C VAL A 87 -1.72 -8.48 7.11
N MET A 88 -0.63 -8.62 6.35
CA MET A 88 -0.69 -8.48 4.89
C MET A 88 -1.56 -9.57 4.23
N GLU A 89 -1.52 -10.79 4.76
CA GLU A 89 -2.31 -11.92 4.27
C GLU A 89 -3.80 -11.78 4.61
N SER A 90 -4.15 -11.29 5.81
CA SER A 90 -5.55 -11.09 6.22
C SER A 90 -6.29 -10.07 5.37
N HIS A 91 -5.57 -9.10 4.79
CA HIS A 91 -6.13 -8.04 3.93
C HIS A 91 -5.93 -8.31 2.43
N ARG A 92 -5.35 -9.45 2.06
CA ARG A 92 -4.97 -9.76 0.67
C ARG A 92 -6.17 -9.79 -0.27
N ASP A 93 -7.26 -10.43 0.14
CA ASP A 93 -8.45 -10.59 -0.70
C ASP A 93 -9.22 -9.27 -0.84
N GLU A 94 -9.31 -8.47 0.22
CA GLU A 94 -9.88 -7.12 0.17
C GLU A 94 -9.08 -6.23 -0.80
N GLY A 95 -7.75 -6.27 -0.70
CA GLY A 95 -6.86 -5.55 -1.62
C GLY A 95 -7.01 -6.01 -3.07
N ARG A 96 -7.13 -7.33 -3.31
CA ARG A 96 -7.36 -7.89 -4.64
C ARG A 96 -8.68 -7.40 -5.23
N ALA A 97 -9.76 -7.46 -4.46
CA ALA A 97 -11.08 -7.01 -4.90
C ALA A 97 -11.09 -5.51 -5.25
N ILE A 98 -10.42 -4.67 -4.44
CA ILE A 98 -10.24 -3.24 -4.76
C ILE A 98 -9.44 -3.06 -6.05
N GLY A 99 -8.39 -3.86 -6.26
CA GLY A 99 -7.62 -3.84 -7.51
C GLY A 99 -8.47 -4.18 -8.74
N GLU A 100 -9.28 -5.22 -8.66
CA GLU A 100 -10.21 -5.63 -9.73
C GLU A 100 -11.24 -4.52 -10.04
N LYS A 101 -11.85 -3.92 -8.99
CA LYS A 101 -12.73 -2.75 -9.14
C LYS A 101 -12.03 -1.57 -9.82
N ALA A 102 -10.78 -1.29 -9.44
CA ALA A 102 -10.04 -0.15 -9.97
C ALA A 102 -9.67 -0.36 -11.45
N HIS A 103 -9.32 -1.59 -11.82
CA HIS A 103 -9.12 -1.97 -13.23
C HIS A 103 -10.40 -1.74 -14.05
N ALA A 104 -11.54 -2.24 -13.58
CA ALA A 104 -12.82 -2.04 -14.25
C ALA A 104 -13.21 -0.55 -14.36
N ALA A 105 -13.07 0.22 -13.29
CA ALA A 105 -13.35 1.66 -13.29
C ALA A 105 -12.44 2.44 -14.25
N LEU A 106 -11.16 2.08 -14.32
CA LEU A 106 -10.22 2.70 -15.26
C LEU A 106 -10.55 2.35 -16.71
N GLU A 107 -10.97 1.12 -17.01
CA GLU A 107 -11.46 0.74 -18.33
C GLU A 107 -12.75 1.48 -18.71
N ALA A 108 -13.69 1.61 -17.79
CA ALA A 108 -14.93 2.35 -18.01
C ALA A 108 -14.65 3.83 -18.28
N LEU A 109 -13.78 4.46 -17.48
CA LEU A 109 -13.36 5.84 -17.71
C LEU A 109 -12.67 6.00 -19.07
N ARG A 110 -11.74 5.11 -19.43
CA ARG A 110 -11.08 5.13 -20.75
C ARG A 110 -12.08 5.07 -21.90
N LYS A 111 -13.10 4.21 -21.80
CA LYS A 111 -14.17 4.11 -22.79
C LYS A 111 -15.02 5.39 -22.86
N ALA A 112 -15.38 5.97 -21.72
CA ALA A 112 -16.15 7.22 -21.66
C ALA A 112 -15.38 8.41 -22.27
N THR A 113 -14.05 8.40 -22.16
CA THR A 113 -13.18 9.42 -22.76
C THR A 113 -12.79 9.13 -24.22
N ALA A 114 -13.24 8.02 -24.80
CA ALA A 114 -13.00 7.72 -26.21
C ALA A 114 -13.78 8.72 -27.10
N ALA A 115 -13.41 8.77 -28.39
CA ALA A 115 -13.87 9.76 -29.36
C ALA A 115 -15.33 10.24 -29.17
N SER A 116 -15.51 11.57 -29.15
CA SER A 116 -16.75 12.28 -28.82
C SER A 116 -17.28 12.00 -27.40
N PRO A 117 -16.54 12.40 -26.35
CA PRO A 117 -16.91 12.11 -24.97
C PRO A 117 -18.19 12.86 -24.56
N ASP A 118 -19.12 12.12 -23.95
CA ASP A 118 -20.23 12.70 -23.18
C ASP A 118 -19.70 13.15 -21.81
N GLU A 119 -19.83 14.45 -21.50
CA GLU A 119 -19.29 15.03 -20.28
C GLU A 119 -19.91 14.39 -19.01
N GLY A 120 -21.21 14.08 -19.05
CA GLY A 120 -21.92 13.43 -17.96
C GLY A 120 -21.36 12.03 -17.67
N ALA A 121 -21.15 11.22 -18.71
CA ALA A 121 -20.56 9.90 -18.62
C ALA A 121 -19.10 9.97 -18.11
N VAL A 122 -18.29 10.91 -18.60
CA VAL A 122 -16.91 11.09 -18.12
C VAL A 122 -16.91 11.50 -16.65
N ALA A 123 -17.78 12.42 -16.23
CA ALA A 123 -17.89 12.83 -14.84
C ALA A 123 -18.29 11.65 -13.94
N GLN A 124 -19.29 10.86 -14.35
CA GLN A 124 -19.75 9.68 -13.61
C GLN A 124 -18.64 8.64 -13.46
N GLN A 125 -17.94 8.29 -14.54
CA GLN A 125 -16.86 7.29 -14.47
C GLN A 125 -15.64 7.80 -13.68
N SER A 126 -15.38 9.11 -13.73
CA SER A 126 -14.34 9.73 -12.91
C SER A 126 -14.64 9.64 -11.42
N GLN A 127 -15.89 9.88 -11.02
CA GLN A 127 -16.34 9.71 -9.64
C GLN A 127 -16.25 8.26 -9.19
N ALA A 128 -16.64 7.30 -10.04
CA ALA A 128 -16.52 5.87 -9.75
C ALA A 128 -15.06 5.46 -9.49
N LEU A 129 -14.12 5.89 -10.34
CA LEU A 129 -12.69 5.65 -10.11
C LEU A 129 -12.20 6.31 -8.82
N GLY A 130 -12.62 7.54 -8.55
CA GLY A 130 -12.28 8.27 -7.32
C GLY A 130 -12.75 7.54 -6.06
N ALA A 131 -13.95 6.95 -6.07
CA ALA A 131 -14.48 6.18 -4.96
C ALA A 131 -13.61 4.94 -4.66
N VAL A 132 -13.22 4.18 -5.71
CA VAL A 132 -12.35 3.00 -5.54
C VAL A 132 -10.96 3.39 -5.02
N ILE A 133 -10.42 4.52 -5.47
CA ILE A 133 -9.17 5.08 -4.92
C ILE A 133 -9.33 5.39 -3.42
N GLY A 134 -10.47 5.94 -3.02
CA GLY A 134 -10.80 6.18 -1.61
C GLY A 134 -10.85 4.89 -0.79
N GLU A 135 -11.49 3.84 -1.31
CA GLU A 135 -11.50 2.51 -0.70
C GLU A 135 -10.07 1.97 -0.49
N ALA A 136 -9.22 2.07 -1.52
CA ALA A 136 -7.82 1.64 -1.45
C ALA A 136 -7.04 2.40 -0.37
N ALA A 137 -7.23 3.72 -0.29
CA ALA A 137 -6.57 4.55 0.72
C ALA A 137 -6.99 4.18 2.14
N LEU A 138 -8.28 3.88 2.36
CA LEU A 138 -8.79 3.43 3.65
C LEU A 138 -8.18 2.08 4.06
N LEU A 139 -8.20 1.09 3.16
CA LEU A 139 -7.60 -0.23 3.44
C LEU A 139 -6.11 -0.09 3.78
N ARG A 140 -5.38 0.69 2.99
CA ARG A 140 -3.97 0.96 3.21
C ARG A 140 -3.69 1.64 4.55
N ALA A 141 -4.55 2.56 4.97
CA ALA A 141 -4.44 3.22 6.28
C ALA A 141 -4.65 2.22 7.43
N ARG A 142 -5.62 1.30 7.30
CA ARG A 142 -5.86 0.23 8.29
C ARG A 142 -4.64 -0.70 8.40
N VAL A 143 -4.18 -1.26 7.28
CA VAL A 143 -2.98 -2.12 7.22
C VAL A 143 -1.77 -1.42 7.82
N ARG A 144 -1.54 -0.14 7.47
CA ARG A 144 -0.45 0.65 8.04
C ARG A 144 -0.58 0.80 9.55
N SER A 145 -1.78 1.03 10.08
CA SER A 145 -2.04 1.18 11.51
C SER A 145 -1.78 -0.12 12.26
N GLU A 146 -2.26 -1.25 11.74
CA GLU A 146 -2.04 -2.59 12.32
C GLU A 146 -0.55 -2.94 12.34
N ILE A 147 0.18 -2.68 11.25
CA ILE A 147 1.62 -2.91 11.20
C ILE A 147 2.37 -1.96 12.15
N ALA A 148 1.97 -0.71 12.27
CA ALA A 148 2.61 0.22 13.20
C ALA A 148 2.47 -0.23 14.68
N ALA A 149 1.40 -0.94 15.03
CA ALA A 149 1.20 -1.49 16.37
C ALA A 149 2.13 -2.69 16.69
N ILE A 150 2.75 -3.31 15.69
CA ILE A 150 3.74 -4.39 15.84
C ILE A 150 5.15 -3.83 16.14
N LEU A 151 5.41 -2.59 15.73
CA LEU A 151 6.72 -1.95 15.84
C LEU A 151 6.97 -1.42 17.25
N THR A 152 8.24 -1.40 17.65
CA THR A 152 8.64 -0.66 18.86
C THR A 152 8.58 0.86 18.62
N PRO A 153 8.49 1.68 19.68
CA PRO A 153 8.55 3.14 19.55
C PRO A 153 9.80 3.62 18.79
N GLU A 154 10.95 2.99 19.02
CA GLU A 154 12.22 3.31 18.36
C GLU A 154 12.17 2.99 16.86
N GLN A 155 11.64 1.81 16.48
CA GLN A 155 11.45 1.43 15.08
C GLN A 155 10.47 2.37 14.37
N LEU A 156 9.43 2.86 15.06
CA LEU A 156 8.48 3.82 14.49
C LEU A 156 9.12 5.20 14.26
N ALA A 157 9.98 5.64 15.17
CA ALA A 157 10.77 6.86 15.02
C ALA A 157 11.76 6.74 13.84
N GLU A 158 12.44 5.61 13.72
CA GLU A 158 13.32 5.30 12.60
C GLU A 158 12.54 5.26 11.27
N ALA A 159 11.36 4.63 11.25
CA ALA A 159 10.49 4.59 10.07
C ALA A 159 10.14 5.99 9.57
N THR A 160 9.80 6.90 10.48
CA THR A 160 9.47 8.29 10.18
C THR A 160 10.67 9.04 9.58
N THR A 161 11.85 8.82 10.14
CA THR A 161 13.11 9.40 9.65
C THR A 161 13.46 8.89 8.25
N LEU A 162 13.37 7.59 8.04
CA LEU A 162 13.63 6.99 6.72
C LEU A 162 12.62 7.46 5.66
N GLN A 163 11.36 7.66 6.04
CA GLN A 163 10.34 8.24 5.17
C GLN A 163 10.67 9.67 4.75
N SER A 164 11.08 10.54 5.69
CA SER A 164 11.44 11.93 5.37
C SER A 164 12.64 11.99 4.42
N GLN A 165 13.67 11.18 4.67
CA GLN A 165 14.84 11.06 3.78
C GLN A 165 14.48 10.53 2.38
N ARG A 166 13.55 9.57 2.28
CA ARG A 166 13.05 9.08 0.99
C ARG A 166 12.30 10.18 0.22
N LYS A 167 11.47 10.98 0.90
CA LYS A 167 10.77 12.12 0.30
C LYS A 167 11.77 13.17 -0.22
N ALA A 168 12.75 13.56 0.60
CA ALA A 168 13.79 14.51 0.21
C ALA A 168 14.57 14.06 -1.03
N ARG A 169 15.05 12.80 -1.04
CA ARG A 169 15.75 12.23 -2.21
C ARG A 169 14.90 12.18 -3.46
N THR A 170 13.59 11.92 -3.31
CA THR A 170 12.67 11.89 -4.45
C THR A 170 12.45 13.28 -5.01
N GLN A 171 12.33 14.29 -4.14
CA GLN A 171 12.22 15.69 -4.55
C GLN A 171 13.48 16.16 -5.31
N GLN A 172 14.66 15.90 -4.75
CA GLN A 172 15.93 16.24 -5.41
C GLN A 172 16.06 15.61 -6.80
N ARG A 173 15.70 14.32 -6.94
CA ARG A 173 15.69 13.65 -8.25
C ARG A 173 14.72 14.29 -9.24
N ARG A 174 13.54 14.71 -8.76
CA ARG A 174 12.55 15.40 -9.62
C ARG A 174 13.11 16.72 -10.14
N GLU A 175 13.75 17.51 -9.30
CA GLU A 175 14.38 18.78 -9.67
C GLU A 175 15.50 18.57 -10.70
N GLN A 176 16.39 17.60 -10.45
CA GLN A 176 17.45 17.24 -11.40
C GLN A 176 16.88 16.81 -12.75
N MET A 177 15.80 16.01 -12.77
CA MET A 177 15.15 15.63 -14.02
C MET A 177 14.51 16.82 -14.74
N GLN A 178 13.95 17.80 -14.02
CA GLN A 178 13.40 19.02 -14.63
C GLN A 178 14.50 19.84 -15.28
N GLN A 179 15.62 20.06 -14.58
CA GLN A 179 16.78 20.78 -15.12
C GLN A 179 17.33 20.09 -16.38
N ARG A 180 17.50 18.76 -16.36
CA ARG A 180 17.92 17.98 -17.53
C ARG A 180 16.95 18.05 -18.71
N ARG A 181 15.65 18.20 -18.45
CA ARG A 181 14.64 18.38 -19.50
C ARG A 181 14.69 19.78 -20.10
N GLN A 182 14.97 20.80 -19.29
CA GLN A 182 15.15 22.18 -19.76
C GLN A 182 16.42 22.31 -20.60
N SER A 183 17.54 21.72 -20.16
CA SER A 183 18.81 21.78 -20.88
C SER A 183 18.81 21.03 -22.23
N ARG A 184 17.87 20.10 -22.43
CA ARG A 184 17.69 19.36 -23.70
C ARG A 184 16.77 20.08 -24.70
N ARG A 185 16.11 21.15 -24.27
CA ARG A 185 15.19 21.95 -25.11
C ARG A 185 15.84 23.22 -25.68
N GLN A 186 17.04 23.53 -25.22
CA GLN A 186 17.94 24.56 -25.77
C GLN A 186 18.90 23.88 -26.75
#